data_AF-A0A7Y3ZDI2-F1
#
_entry.id   AF-A0A7Y3ZDI2-F1
#
_cell.length_a   1.000
_cell.length_b   1.000
_cell.length_c   1.000
_cell.angle_alpha   90.00
_cell.angle_beta   90.00
_cell.angle_gamma   90.00
#
_symmetry.space_group_name_H-M   'P 1'
#
loop_
_entity.id
_entity.type
_entity.pdbx_description
1 polymer ?
#
loop_
_entity_poly.entity_id
_entity_poly.type
_entity_poly.pdbx_seq_one_letter_code
_entity_poly.pdbx_strand_id
1 'polypeptide(L)'
;MRPCIKIPCLWIKEYSHPIRVFGGFLFALALATGLVWIAGKDVEPVAFVLSLLSSMLFAFPSIAEYLYPDRKPVKQMSYDELLAFIPTTDYKDDWQGLSTNEASEYFLKEDPRLRFRTRYSEDGIHTRDYRAKWANCFLHPDATSYWHELYYDGAFIHRTILVSVDGASALLPAPDVNSNKVHDYEYAVAKIHDVSGSVDTYIEKSGLQRADS
;
A
#
# COMPACT_ATOMS: atom_id res chain seq x y z
N MET A 1 22.14 -9.81 7.68
CA MET A 1 21.19 -9.87 8.82
C MET A 1 21.13 -11.31 9.32
N ARG A 2 21.17 -11.58 10.63
CA ARG A 2 21.53 -12.90 11.19
C ARG A 2 20.44 -13.96 10.91
N PRO A 3 20.75 -15.10 10.27
CA PRO A 3 19.77 -16.15 9.93
C PRO A 3 19.09 -16.79 11.13
N CYS A 4 19.66 -16.65 12.34
CA CYS A 4 19.19 -17.26 13.58
C CYS A 4 17.81 -16.75 14.05
N ILE A 5 17.40 -15.52 13.68
CA ILE A 5 16.14 -14.91 14.15
C ILE A 5 14.99 -15.10 13.14
N LYS A 6 15.31 -15.38 11.87
CA LYS A 6 14.33 -15.47 10.78
C LYS A 6 13.34 -16.62 10.97
N ILE A 7 13.84 -17.84 11.22
CA ILE A 7 13.01 -19.04 11.34
C ILE A 7 12.01 -18.91 12.52
N PRO A 8 12.42 -18.49 13.73
CA PRO A 8 11.50 -18.26 14.83
C PRO A 8 10.43 -17.20 14.53
N CYS A 9 10.80 -16.05 13.93
CA CYS A 9 9.84 -14.99 13.65
C CYS A 9 8.77 -15.41 12.64
N LEU A 10 9.18 -16.09 11.56
CA LEU A 10 8.25 -16.60 10.56
C LEU A 10 7.26 -17.61 11.15
N TRP A 11 7.74 -18.52 12.00
CA TRP A 11 6.88 -19.47 12.71
C TRP A 11 5.87 -18.76 13.63
N ILE A 12 6.32 -17.77 14.41
CA ILE A 12 5.42 -16.98 15.28
C ILE A 12 4.33 -16.26 14.47
N LYS A 13 4.68 -15.75 13.28
CA LYS A 13 3.72 -15.08 12.40
C LYS A 13 2.69 -16.05 11.83
N GLU A 14 3.15 -17.19 11.32
CA GLU A 14 2.30 -18.26 10.78
C GLU A 14 1.30 -18.76 11.84
N TYR A 15 1.75 -18.94 13.07
CA TYR A 15 0.93 -19.41 14.19
C TYR A 15 0.39 -18.28 15.09
N SER A 16 0.34 -17.04 14.60
CA SER A 16 -0.04 -15.86 15.39
C SER A 16 -1.43 -15.98 16.02
N HIS A 17 -2.41 -16.51 15.27
CA HIS A 17 -3.77 -16.71 15.77
C HIS A 17 -3.82 -17.79 16.88
N PRO A 18 -3.33 -19.02 16.68
CA PRO A 18 -3.21 -20.02 17.75
C PRO A 18 -2.48 -19.50 19.01
N ILE A 19 -1.38 -18.76 18.85
CA ILE A 19 -0.62 -18.17 19.96
C ILE A 19 -1.49 -17.20 20.77
N ARG A 20 -2.25 -16.31 20.09
CA ARG A 20 -3.17 -15.38 20.76
C ARG A 20 -4.32 -16.10 21.46
N VAL A 21 -4.88 -17.15 20.86
CA VAL A 21 -5.94 -17.97 21.48
C VAL A 21 -5.42 -18.63 22.76
N PHE A 22 -4.21 -19.21 22.72
CA PHE A 22 -3.59 -19.80 23.90
C PHE A 22 -3.29 -18.73 24.98
N GLY A 23 -2.81 -17.56 24.56
CA GLY A 23 -2.65 -16.40 25.46
C GLY A 23 -3.95 -15.97 26.13
N GLY A 24 -5.06 -15.98 25.40
CA GLY A 24 -6.40 -15.70 25.93
C GLY A 24 -6.89 -16.74 26.93
N PHE A 25 -6.57 -18.02 26.71
CA PHE A 25 -6.87 -19.07 27.69
C PHE A 25 -6.11 -18.86 29.00
N LEU A 26 -4.81 -18.55 28.94
CA LEU A 26 -4.02 -18.23 30.14
C LEU A 26 -4.52 -16.97 30.84
N PHE A 27 -4.97 -15.97 30.08
CA PHE A 27 -5.60 -14.76 30.64
C PHE A 27 -6.86 -15.10 31.44
N ALA A 28 -7.73 -15.94 30.90
CA ALA A 28 -8.95 -16.38 31.60
C ALA A 28 -8.62 -17.14 32.90
N LEU A 29 -7.61 -18.01 32.88
CA LEU A 29 -7.12 -18.68 34.09
C LEU A 29 -6.52 -17.70 35.10
N ALA A 30 -5.79 -16.67 34.65
CA ALA A 30 -5.25 -15.62 35.50
C ALA A 30 -6.39 -14.83 36.19
N LEU A 31 -7.47 -14.53 35.47
CA LEU A 31 -8.66 -13.87 36.05
C LEU A 31 -9.35 -14.76 37.09
N ALA A 32 -9.55 -16.04 36.78
CA ALA A 32 -10.17 -16.98 37.72
C ALA A 32 -9.34 -17.14 38.99
N THR A 33 -8.02 -17.26 38.87
CA THR A 33 -7.11 -17.32 40.03
C THR A 33 -7.05 -16.00 40.79
N GLY A 34 -7.14 -14.86 40.10
CA GLY A 34 -7.28 -13.55 40.73
C GLY A 34 -8.55 -13.42 41.59
N LEU A 35 -9.69 -13.95 41.13
CA LEU A 35 -10.92 -13.99 41.92
C LEU A 35 -10.78 -14.86 43.18
N VAL A 36 -10.11 -16.01 43.05
CA VAL A 36 -9.82 -16.89 44.18
C VAL A 36 -8.88 -16.22 45.19
N TRP A 37 -7.91 -15.43 44.71
CA TRP A 37 -7.04 -14.62 45.56
C TRP A 37 -7.82 -13.55 46.33
N ILE A 38 -8.70 -12.82 45.66
CA ILE A 38 -9.60 -11.82 46.29
C ILE A 38 -10.49 -12.46 47.37
N ALA A 39 -10.87 -13.72 47.21
CA ALA A 39 -11.63 -14.49 48.20
C ALA A 39 -10.80 -14.94 49.43
N GLY A 40 -9.53 -14.51 49.55
CA GLY A 40 -8.68 -14.75 50.71
C GLY A 40 -7.86 -16.05 50.66
N LYS A 41 -7.65 -16.62 49.46
CA LYS A 41 -6.76 -17.76 49.25
C LYS A 41 -5.40 -17.30 48.71
N ASP A 42 -4.31 -17.84 49.22
CA ASP A 42 -2.95 -17.50 48.76
C ASP A 42 -2.61 -18.18 47.42
N VAL A 43 -3.09 -17.60 46.32
CA VAL A 43 -2.79 -18.03 44.93
C VAL A 43 -2.21 -16.90 44.06
N GLU A 44 -1.81 -15.79 44.67
CA GLU A 44 -1.23 -14.61 44.00
C GLU A 44 -0.09 -14.96 43.02
N PRO A 45 0.92 -15.79 43.37
CA PRO A 45 2.01 -16.08 42.45
C PRO A 45 1.54 -16.78 41.16
N VAL A 46 0.49 -17.59 41.26
CA VAL A 46 -0.08 -18.31 40.12
C VAL A 46 -0.78 -17.34 39.17
N ALA A 47 -1.59 -16.42 39.71
CA ALA A 47 -2.25 -15.38 38.91
C ALA A 47 -1.22 -14.48 38.21
N PHE A 48 -0.15 -14.13 38.90
CA PHE A 48 0.95 -13.35 38.32
C PHE A 48 1.65 -14.09 37.18
N VAL A 49 2.05 -15.35 37.36
CA VAL A 49 2.74 -16.12 36.31
C VAL A 49 1.84 -16.31 35.09
N LEU A 50 0.56 -16.63 35.29
CA LEU A 50 -0.40 -16.80 34.19
C LEU A 50 -0.61 -15.50 33.41
N SER A 51 -0.74 -14.37 34.10
CA SER A 51 -0.88 -13.06 33.45
C SER A 51 0.39 -12.64 32.69
N LEU A 52 1.58 -12.92 33.22
CA LEU A 52 2.85 -12.64 32.54
C LEU A 52 3.00 -13.49 31.26
N LEU A 53 2.73 -14.79 31.34
CA LEU A 53 2.77 -15.69 30.18
C LEU A 53 1.76 -15.27 29.11
N SER A 54 0.54 -14.92 29.52
CA SER A 54 -0.49 -14.40 28.63
C SER A 54 -0.05 -13.12 27.92
N SER A 55 0.49 -12.15 28.66
CA SER A 55 1.00 -10.88 28.11
C SER A 55 2.11 -11.12 27.10
N MET A 56 3.03 -12.05 27.38
CA MET A 56 4.11 -12.41 26.49
C MET A 56 3.62 -13.03 25.18
N LEU A 57 2.64 -13.94 25.25
CA LEU A 57 2.04 -14.55 24.06
C LEU A 57 1.28 -13.54 23.20
N PHE A 58 0.60 -12.57 23.80
CA PHE A 58 -0.02 -11.48 23.06
C PHE A 58 1.01 -10.56 22.38
N ALA A 59 2.16 -10.34 23.02
CA ALA A 59 3.23 -9.49 22.47
C ALA A 59 4.04 -10.18 21.36
N PHE A 60 4.15 -11.51 21.34
CA PHE A 60 5.01 -12.24 20.40
C PHE A 60 4.77 -11.93 18.92
N PRO A 61 3.53 -11.91 18.39
CA PRO A 61 3.31 -11.55 16.99
C PRO A 61 3.83 -10.16 16.64
N SER A 62 3.62 -9.17 17.51
CA SER A 62 4.11 -7.80 17.31
C SER A 62 5.64 -7.70 17.38
N ILE A 63 6.27 -8.44 18.28
CA ILE A 63 7.74 -8.53 18.37
C ILE A 63 8.31 -9.20 17.12
N ALA A 64 7.68 -10.28 16.64
CA ALA A 64 8.09 -10.97 15.42
C ALA A 64 7.97 -10.06 14.19
N GLU A 65 6.91 -9.25 14.10
CA GLU A 65 6.75 -8.23 13.05
C GLU A 65 7.86 -7.18 13.10
N TYR A 66 8.19 -6.69 14.30
CA TYR A 66 9.25 -5.69 14.46
C TYR A 66 10.64 -6.25 14.09
N LEU A 67 10.95 -7.48 14.51
CA LEU A 67 12.26 -8.10 14.28
C LEU A 67 12.45 -8.59 12.84
N TYR A 68 11.38 -9.06 12.21
CA TYR A 68 11.41 -9.60 10.86
C TYR A 68 10.11 -9.20 10.13
N PRO A 69 9.99 -7.96 9.64
CA PRO A 69 8.76 -7.48 9.01
C PRO A 69 8.46 -8.26 7.73
N ASP A 70 7.17 -8.44 7.41
CA ASP A 70 6.75 -9.21 6.22
C ASP A 70 7.20 -8.55 4.93
N ARG A 71 7.33 -7.23 4.94
CA ARG A 71 7.91 -6.43 3.88
C ARG A 71 9.09 -5.61 4.39
N LYS A 72 10.08 -5.42 3.54
CA LYS A 72 11.18 -4.50 3.79
C LYS A 72 10.59 -3.09 4.01
N PRO A 73 10.96 -2.34 5.05
CA PRO A 73 10.48 -0.98 5.22
C PRO A 73 10.85 -0.11 4.01
N VAL A 74 9.95 0.78 3.57
CA VAL A 74 10.14 1.65 2.39
C VAL A 74 11.49 2.36 2.41
N LYS A 75 11.91 2.88 3.58
CA LYS A 75 13.21 3.56 3.77
C LYS A 75 14.46 2.74 3.45
N GLN A 76 14.32 1.42 3.36
CA GLN A 76 15.42 0.50 3.06
C GLN A 76 15.31 -0.07 1.65
N MET A 77 14.21 0.19 0.93
CA MET A 77 14.02 -0.30 -0.42
C MET A 77 14.97 0.40 -1.41
N SER A 78 15.49 -0.34 -2.38
CA SER A 78 16.17 0.21 -3.55
C SER A 78 15.15 0.83 -4.51
N TYR A 79 15.65 1.50 -5.53
CA TYR A 79 14.82 2.04 -6.62
C TYR A 79 13.90 0.96 -7.25
N ASP A 80 14.46 -0.18 -7.67
CA ASP A 80 13.67 -1.24 -8.32
C ASP A 80 12.68 -1.90 -7.35
N GLU A 81 13.08 -2.06 -6.08
CA GLU A 81 12.20 -2.58 -5.03
C GLU A 81 11.00 -1.65 -4.78
N LEU A 82 11.19 -0.33 -4.84
CA LEU A 82 10.09 0.65 -4.70
C LEU A 82 9.10 0.56 -5.87
N LEU A 83 9.59 0.45 -7.11
CA LEU A 83 8.72 0.32 -8.27
C LEU A 83 7.93 -0.99 -8.25
N ALA A 84 8.57 -2.09 -7.84
CA ALA A 84 7.92 -3.39 -7.68
C ALA A 84 6.95 -3.42 -6.48
N PHE A 85 7.19 -2.60 -5.46
CA PHE A 85 6.34 -2.50 -4.28
C PHE A 85 5.00 -1.83 -4.56
N ILE A 86 4.96 -0.78 -5.37
CA ILE A 86 3.75 0.03 -5.58
C ILE A 86 2.54 -0.80 -6.07
N PRO A 87 2.68 -1.70 -7.07
CA PRO A 87 1.58 -2.59 -7.50
C PRO A 87 1.05 -3.54 -6.41
N THR A 88 1.84 -3.82 -5.36
CA THR A 88 1.46 -4.72 -4.27
C THR A 88 0.64 -4.03 -3.17
N THR A 89 0.52 -2.70 -3.24
CA THR A 89 -0.25 -1.90 -2.26
C THR A 89 -1.74 -1.90 -2.59
N ASP A 90 -2.58 -1.68 -1.57
CA ASP A 90 -3.98 -1.35 -1.80
C ASP A 90 -4.10 0.12 -2.22
N TYR A 91 -4.48 0.36 -3.48
CA TYR A 91 -4.52 1.69 -4.07
C TYR A 91 -5.53 2.64 -3.39
N LYS A 92 -6.53 2.15 -2.65
CA LYS A 92 -7.51 2.99 -1.92
C LYS A 92 -7.14 3.13 -0.45
N ASP A 93 -6.72 2.03 0.18
CA ASP A 93 -6.56 1.98 1.62
C ASP A 93 -5.15 2.35 2.07
N ASP A 94 -4.10 2.08 1.29
CA ASP A 94 -2.73 2.39 1.68
C ASP A 94 -2.32 3.84 1.33
N TRP A 95 -3.03 4.48 0.39
CA TRP A 95 -2.70 5.81 -0.12
C TRP A 95 -3.69 6.88 0.36
N GLN A 96 -3.17 8.09 0.56
CA GLN A 96 -3.97 9.26 0.89
C GLN A 96 -3.69 10.38 -0.12
N GLY A 97 -4.76 10.86 -0.76
CA GLY A 97 -4.70 11.96 -1.71
C GLY A 97 -5.03 13.31 -1.06
N LEU A 98 -4.36 14.35 -1.54
CA LEU A 98 -4.67 15.76 -1.37
C LEU A 98 -4.67 16.40 -2.76
N SER A 99 -5.79 16.99 -3.17
CA SER A 99 -5.90 17.63 -4.48
C SER A 99 -6.28 19.08 -4.33
N THR A 100 -5.63 19.92 -5.12
CA THR A 100 -5.91 21.34 -5.30
C THR A 100 -6.12 21.61 -6.79
N ASN A 101 -6.59 22.81 -7.13
CA ASN A 101 -6.77 23.18 -8.54
C ASN A 101 -5.45 23.18 -9.33
N GLU A 102 -4.31 23.36 -8.67
CA GLU A 102 -3.00 23.49 -9.33
C GLU A 102 -2.20 22.19 -9.33
N ALA A 103 -2.36 21.35 -8.30
CA ALA A 103 -1.59 20.15 -8.11
C ALA A 103 -2.33 19.13 -7.26
N SER A 104 -1.98 17.85 -7.44
CA SER A 104 -2.37 16.78 -6.54
C SER A 104 -1.15 16.05 -6.00
N GLU A 105 -1.26 15.59 -4.75
CA GLU A 105 -0.27 14.78 -4.07
C GLU A 105 -0.93 13.56 -3.46
N TYR A 106 -0.33 12.39 -3.66
CA TYR A 106 -0.77 11.13 -3.08
C TYR A 106 0.40 10.51 -2.34
N PHE A 107 0.27 10.31 -1.03
CA PHE A 107 1.34 9.76 -0.21
C PHE A 107 0.93 8.45 0.45
N LEU A 108 1.91 7.58 0.66
CA LEU A 108 1.71 6.30 1.35
C LEU A 108 1.48 6.55 2.85
N LYS A 109 0.41 5.99 3.43
CA LYS A 109 0.07 6.18 4.85
C LYS A 109 1.13 5.59 5.78
N GLU A 110 1.77 4.49 5.39
CA GLU A 110 2.87 3.88 6.16
C GLU A 110 4.10 4.79 6.24
N ASP A 111 4.48 5.44 5.14
CA ASP A 111 5.63 6.34 5.06
C ASP A 111 5.32 7.52 4.11
N PRO A 112 4.82 8.66 4.63
CA PRO A 112 4.41 9.81 3.80
C PRO A 112 5.55 10.48 3.02
N ARG A 113 6.80 10.05 3.21
CA ARG A 113 7.93 10.49 2.41
C ARG A 113 7.91 9.90 1.00
N LEU A 114 7.30 8.72 0.82
CA LEU A 114 6.99 8.17 -0.48
C LEU A 114 5.69 8.77 -0.99
N ARG A 115 5.76 9.56 -2.06
CA ARG A 115 4.60 10.27 -2.60
C ARG A 115 4.67 10.46 -4.11
N PHE A 116 3.51 10.44 -4.75
CA PHE A 116 3.31 10.96 -6.08
C PHE A 116 2.94 12.43 -6.02
N ARG A 117 3.50 13.22 -6.94
CA ARG A 117 3.13 14.61 -7.16
C ARG A 117 2.80 14.82 -8.63
N THR A 118 1.69 15.49 -8.87
CA THR A 118 1.22 15.87 -10.20
C THR A 118 0.91 17.36 -10.19
N ARG A 119 1.38 18.07 -11.20
CA ARG A 119 1.05 19.48 -11.42
C ARG A 119 0.14 19.58 -12.64
N TYR A 120 -0.89 20.41 -12.55
CA TYR A 120 -1.83 20.67 -13.64
C TYR A 120 -1.53 21.99 -14.38
N SER A 121 -0.53 22.74 -13.90
CA SER A 121 0.04 23.91 -14.58
C SER A 121 0.92 23.52 -15.78
N GLU A 122 1.37 24.50 -16.57
CA GLU A 122 2.24 24.29 -17.75
C GLU A 122 3.41 23.33 -17.48
N ASP A 123 4.10 23.49 -16.35
CA ASP A 123 5.26 22.68 -16.00
C ASP A 123 4.95 21.18 -15.78
N GLY A 124 3.71 20.84 -15.43
CA GLY A 124 3.28 19.46 -15.20
C GLY A 124 2.64 18.80 -16.41
N ILE A 125 2.29 19.57 -17.43
CA ILE A 125 1.71 19.05 -18.67
C ILE A 125 2.83 18.49 -19.54
N HIS A 126 2.72 17.21 -19.86
CA HIS A 126 3.60 16.56 -20.83
C HIS A 126 3.20 16.92 -22.27
N THR A 127 1.91 16.86 -22.59
CA THR A 127 1.37 17.21 -23.92
C THR A 127 -0.09 17.63 -23.79
N ARG A 128 -0.42 18.86 -24.20
CA ARG A 128 -1.77 19.44 -24.14
C ARG A 128 -2.77 18.78 -25.09
N ASP A 129 -2.36 18.57 -26.34
CA ASP A 129 -3.17 17.93 -27.37
C ASP A 129 -2.65 16.51 -27.64
N TYR A 130 -2.82 15.62 -26.66
CA TYR A 130 -2.34 14.26 -26.75
C TYR A 130 -3.18 13.48 -27.78
N ARG A 131 -2.54 13.04 -28.87
CA ARG A 131 -3.19 12.32 -29.97
C ARG A 131 -2.76 10.85 -29.99
N ALA A 132 -3.66 9.97 -29.59
CA ALA A 132 -3.52 8.52 -29.72
C ALA A 132 -4.89 7.86 -29.92
N LYS A 133 -4.96 6.83 -30.77
CA LYS A 133 -6.22 6.14 -31.09
C LYS A 133 -7.00 5.69 -29.85
N TRP A 134 -6.30 5.13 -28.86
CA TRP A 134 -6.89 4.66 -27.61
C TRP A 134 -7.32 5.81 -26.67
N ALA A 135 -6.66 6.98 -26.74
CA ALA A 135 -6.93 8.11 -25.85
C ALA A 135 -8.07 9.00 -26.36
N ASN A 136 -8.25 9.09 -27.69
CA ASN A 136 -9.24 9.96 -28.33
C ASN A 136 -10.47 9.21 -28.86
N CYS A 137 -10.69 7.95 -28.50
CA CYS A 137 -11.82 7.13 -28.98
C CYS A 137 -13.14 7.35 -28.22
N PHE A 138 -13.18 8.29 -27.28
CA PHE A 138 -14.33 8.56 -26.43
C PHE A 138 -15.25 9.65 -27.01
N LEU A 139 -16.32 9.97 -26.27
CA LEU A 139 -17.29 11.00 -26.70
C LEU A 139 -16.61 12.35 -26.84
N HIS A 140 -15.78 12.73 -25.85
CA HIS A 140 -14.93 13.90 -25.93
C HIS A 140 -13.51 13.46 -26.34
N PRO A 141 -13.09 13.72 -27.58
CA PRO A 141 -11.83 13.22 -28.10
C PRO A 141 -10.61 14.02 -27.60
N ASP A 142 -10.81 15.07 -26.81
CA ASP A 142 -9.71 15.86 -26.26
C ASP A 142 -9.01 15.06 -25.14
N ALA A 143 -7.68 15.03 -25.20
CA ALA A 143 -6.87 14.35 -24.22
C ALA A 143 -5.62 15.16 -23.90
N THR A 144 -5.25 15.20 -22.62
CA THR A 144 -4.06 15.91 -22.13
C THR A 144 -3.26 14.97 -21.24
N SER A 145 -1.95 14.89 -21.47
CA SER A 145 -1.07 14.04 -20.67
C SER A 145 -0.30 14.86 -19.62
N TYR A 146 -0.15 14.28 -18.43
CA TYR A 146 0.51 14.89 -17.28
C TYR A 146 1.63 14.01 -16.76
N TRP A 147 2.64 14.64 -16.17
CA TRP A 147 3.67 13.95 -15.40
C TRP A 147 3.18 13.62 -14.00
N HIS A 148 3.23 12.34 -13.65
CA HIS A 148 3.01 11.82 -12.30
C HIS A 148 4.36 11.39 -11.74
N GLU A 149 4.91 12.21 -10.86
CA GLU A 149 6.29 12.07 -10.39
C GLU A 149 6.32 11.42 -9.00
N LEU A 150 7.03 10.30 -8.88
CA LEU A 150 7.29 9.63 -7.63
C LEU A 150 8.50 10.25 -6.94
N TYR A 151 8.33 10.63 -5.68
CA TYR A 151 9.36 11.14 -4.80
C TYR A 151 9.52 10.26 -3.57
N TYR A 152 10.75 10.15 -3.09
CA TYR A 152 11.06 9.64 -1.77
C TYR A 152 11.93 10.64 -1.01
N ASP A 153 11.44 11.12 0.13
CA ASP A 153 12.16 12.08 0.99
C ASP A 153 12.62 13.34 0.24
N GLY A 154 11.80 13.79 -0.72
CA GLY A 154 12.09 14.92 -1.60
C GLY A 154 13.00 14.63 -2.79
N ALA A 155 13.62 13.46 -2.87
CA ALA A 155 14.39 13.04 -4.04
C ALA A 155 13.45 12.49 -5.12
N PHE A 156 13.64 12.94 -6.36
CA PHE A 156 12.95 12.39 -7.53
C PHE A 156 13.39 10.95 -7.75
N ILE A 157 12.43 10.04 -7.85
CA ILE A 157 12.66 8.62 -8.07
C ILE A 157 12.31 8.29 -9.52
N HIS A 158 11.05 8.46 -9.89
CA HIS A 158 10.52 8.00 -11.18
C HIS A 158 9.41 8.92 -11.68
N ARG A 159 9.10 8.87 -12.98
CA ARG A 159 7.95 9.59 -13.55
C ARG A 159 7.15 8.70 -14.46
N THR A 160 5.84 8.83 -14.37
CA THR A 160 4.86 8.11 -15.19
C THR A 160 3.99 9.09 -15.94
N ILE A 161 3.59 8.73 -17.15
CA ILE A 161 2.64 9.52 -17.93
C ILE A 161 1.25 8.95 -17.73
N LEU A 162 0.35 9.76 -17.17
CA LEU A 162 -1.08 9.49 -17.25
C LEU A 162 -1.74 10.50 -18.19
N VAL A 163 -2.76 10.03 -18.90
CA VAL A 163 -3.50 10.79 -19.90
C VAL A 163 -4.92 11.00 -19.40
N SER A 164 -5.28 12.26 -19.21
CA SER A 164 -6.65 12.67 -18.94
C SER A 164 -7.45 12.57 -20.23
N VAL A 165 -8.53 11.80 -20.21
CA VAL A 165 -9.37 11.50 -21.38
C VAL A 165 -10.83 11.84 -21.11
N ASP A 166 -11.60 11.98 -22.19
CA ASP A 166 -13.06 12.14 -22.17
C ASP A 166 -13.52 13.28 -21.25
N GLY A 167 -12.93 14.48 -21.41
CA GLY A 167 -13.25 15.65 -20.59
C GLY A 167 -12.82 15.52 -19.13
N ALA A 168 -11.69 14.86 -18.88
CA ALA A 168 -11.16 14.55 -17.54
C ALA A 168 -12.00 13.56 -16.71
N SER A 169 -12.78 12.71 -17.37
CA SER A 169 -13.57 11.65 -16.73
C SER A 169 -12.72 10.46 -16.25
N ALA A 170 -11.51 10.30 -16.80
CA ALA A 170 -10.55 9.28 -16.36
C ALA A 170 -9.11 9.73 -16.61
N LEU A 171 -8.18 9.20 -15.80
CA LEU A 171 -6.73 9.30 -15.99
C LEU A 171 -6.20 7.92 -16.35
N LEU A 172 -5.87 7.71 -17.63
CA LEU A 172 -5.42 6.42 -18.13
C LEU A 172 -3.89 6.36 -18.24
N PRO A 173 -3.27 5.22 -17.92
CA PRO A 173 -1.84 5.04 -18.10
C PRO A 173 -1.47 4.98 -19.58
N ALA A 174 -0.36 5.61 -19.96
CA ALA A 174 0.17 5.45 -21.30
C ALA A 174 0.68 3.99 -21.49
N PRO A 175 0.30 3.31 -22.58
CA PRO A 175 0.84 1.98 -22.87
C PRO A 175 2.28 2.06 -23.38
N ASP A 176 2.95 0.91 -23.47
CA ASP A 176 4.26 0.82 -24.09
C ASP A 176 4.23 1.31 -25.56
N VAL A 177 5.30 1.94 -26.02
CA VAL A 177 5.35 2.75 -27.27
C VAL A 177 4.90 1.96 -28.50
N ASN A 178 5.14 0.65 -28.52
CA ASN A 178 4.83 -0.23 -29.65
C ASN A 178 3.71 -1.23 -29.37
N SER A 179 3.00 -1.11 -28.25
CA SER A 179 1.93 -2.04 -27.91
C SER A 179 0.75 -1.31 -27.26
N ASN A 180 -0.42 -1.94 -27.22
CA ASN A 180 -1.54 -1.44 -26.40
C ASN A 180 -1.49 -2.00 -24.97
N LYS A 181 -0.30 -2.39 -24.50
CA LYS A 181 -0.13 -3.02 -23.20
C LYS A 181 0.29 -2.00 -22.15
N VAL A 182 -0.38 -2.08 -21.01
CA VAL A 182 -0.12 -1.30 -19.81
C VAL A 182 0.50 -2.23 -18.78
N HIS A 183 1.68 -1.89 -18.27
CA HIS A 183 2.32 -2.66 -17.20
C HIS A 183 1.66 -2.39 -15.84
N ASP A 184 1.84 -3.33 -14.92
CA ASP A 184 1.19 -3.26 -13.60
C ASP A 184 1.57 -2.01 -12.79
N TYR A 185 2.79 -1.47 -12.97
CA TYR A 185 3.21 -0.25 -12.31
C TYR A 185 2.39 0.97 -12.77
N GLU A 186 2.33 1.23 -14.07
CA GLU A 186 1.57 2.35 -14.64
C GLU A 186 0.08 2.22 -14.34
N TYR A 187 -0.45 0.99 -14.39
CA TYR A 187 -1.81 0.70 -13.97
C TYR A 187 -2.03 1.04 -12.49
N ALA A 188 -1.13 0.63 -11.60
CA ALA A 188 -1.22 0.95 -10.17
C ALA A 188 -1.19 2.46 -9.93
N VAL A 189 -0.31 3.20 -10.63
CA VAL A 189 -0.28 4.68 -10.55
C VAL A 189 -1.64 5.26 -10.96
N ALA A 190 -2.22 4.81 -12.08
CA ALA A 190 -3.56 5.25 -12.49
C ALA A 190 -4.63 4.95 -11.44
N LYS A 191 -4.61 3.75 -10.82
CA LYS A 191 -5.56 3.35 -9.78
C LYS A 191 -5.41 4.15 -8.48
N ILE A 192 -4.19 4.52 -8.09
CA ILE A 192 -3.96 5.40 -6.93
C ILE A 192 -4.63 6.77 -7.14
N HIS A 193 -4.62 7.28 -8.38
CA HIS A 193 -5.24 8.54 -8.76
C HIS A 193 -6.74 8.42 -9.16
N ASP A 194 -7.33 7.22 -9.10
CA ASP A 194 -8.69 6.92 -9.57
C ASP A 194 -9.77 7.27 -8.53
N VAL A 195 -10.02 8.57 -8.36
CA VAL A 195 -11.03 9.08 -7.41
C VAL A 195 -12.46 8.65 -7.78
N SER A 196 -12.77 8.60 -9.08
CA SER A 196 -14.09 8.25 -9.61
C SER A 196 -14.34 6.75 -9.77
N GLY A 197 -13.31 5.92 -9.64
CA GLY A 197 -13.43 4.48 -9.90
C GLY A 197 -13.65 4.14 -11.37
N SER A 198 -13.22 5.01 -12.30
CA SER A 198 -13.54 4.93 -13.73
C SER A 198 -12.42 4.29 -14.57
N VAL A 199 -11.20 4.17 -14.03
CA VAL A 199 -10.02 3.72 -14.80
C VAL A 199 -10.25 2.38 -15.49
N ASP A 200 -10.77 1.37 -14.80
CA ASP A 200 -10.95 0.02 -15.36
C ASP A 200 -11.92 0.01 -16.54
N THR A 201 -13.05 0.73 -16.41
CA THR A 201 -14.04 0.86 -17.47
C THR A 201 -13.48 1.58 -18.70
N TYR A 202 -12.63 2.59 -18.50
CA TYR A 202 -12.04 3.34 -19.60
C TYR A 202 -10.86 2.60 -20.26
N ILE A 203 -10.10 1.79 -19.51
CA ILE A 203 -9.11 0.85 -20.07
C ILE A 203 -9.80 -0.13 -21.02
N GLU A 204 -10.90 -0.75 -20.59
CA GLU A 204 -11.67 -1.68 -21.42
C GLU A 204 -12.18 -1.00 -22.70
N LYS A 205 -12.81 0.17 -22.58
CA LYS A 205 -13.37 0.93 -23.71
C LYS A 205 -12.32 1.42 -24.71
N SER A 206 -11.11 1.73 -24.24
CA SER A 206 -10.00 2.20 -25.09
C SER A 206 -9.29 1.08 -25.85
N GLY A 207 -9.58 -0.19 -25.53
CA GLY A 207 -8.90 -1.34 -26.11
C GLY A 207 -7.46 -1.52 -25.61
N LEU A 208 -7.11 -0.88 -24.49
CA LEU A 208 -5.87 -1.14 -23.77
C LEU A 208 -5.96 -2.49 -23.05
N GLN A 209 -4.82 -3.17 -22.93
CA GLN A 209 -4.70 -4.47 -22.27
C GLN A 209 -3.68 -4.37 -21.15
N ARG A 210 -3.90 -5.10 -20.06
CA ARG A 210 -2.87 -5.24 -19.03
C ARG A 210 -1.82 -6.24 -19.52
N ALA A 211 -0.55 -5.90 -19.37
CA ALA A 211 0.55 -6.71 -19.88
C ALA A 211 0.67 -8.06 -19.16
N ASP A 212 0.30 -8.06 -17.88
CA ASP A 212 0.55 -9.13 -16.91
C ASP A 212 -0.74 -9.86 -16.48
N SER A 213 -1.87 -9.63 -17.16
CA SER A 213 -3.19 -10.23 -16.90
C SER A 213 -3.52 -11.42 -17.79
#